data_AF-A0A7S0ZJ00-F1
#
_entry.id   AF-A0A7S0ZJ00-F1
#
_cell.length_a   1.000
_cell.length_b   1.000
_cell.length_c   1.000
_cell.angle_alpha   90.00
_cell.angle_beta   90.00
_cell.angle_gamma   90.00
#
_symmetry.space_group_name_H-M   'P 1'
#
loop_
_entity.id
_entity.type
_entity.pdbx_description
1 polymer ?
#
loop_
_entity_poly.entity_id
_entity_poly.type
_entity_poly.pdbx_seq_one_letter_code
_entity_poly.pdbx_strand_id
1 'polypeptide(L)'
;MKEMPFLWVGWTGAFVSTKESQEEIKSRLSDEFNNVPVFLTESVADLFYNGFCNDILWPLFHYVPLPVLNTQGERKFDPKFWTAYRVANSEFAKVITSIYQPGDLVWVQDYHLMMLPSLLRQAIPDIRTGFFLHTPFPSSDVFSVLPVASSLLRGVLEADLIGFHTYDYAHHFLSACSRLLGLECSHKGVDCSSGDSEVSEQLPHFSHVGIFPIGIDPSSFHKALETKA
;
A
#
# COMPACT_ATOMS: atom_id res chain seq x y z
N MET A 1 -18.26 19.11 6.01
CA MET A 1 -16.86 18.79 5.62
C MET A 1 -16.61 19.49 4.29
N LYS A 2 -15.47 20.14 4.11
CA LYS A 2 -15.10 20.62 2.77
C LYS A 2 -14.67 19.40 1.97
N GLU A 3 -15.33 19.13 0.84
CA GLU A 3 -14.88 18.12 -0.11
C GLU A 3 -13.53 18.58 -0.67
N MET A 4 -12.51 17.74 -0.52
CA MET A 4 -11.19 18.00 -1.07
C MET A 4 -11.16 17.37 -2.46
N PRO A 5 -10.89 18.13 -3.54
CA PRO A 5 -10.73 17.52 -4.85
C PRO A 5 -9.49 16.62 -4.84
N PHE A 6 -9.65 15.39 -5.28
CA PHE A 6 -8.56 14.42 -5.43
C PHE A 6 -8.72 13.67 -6.75
N LEU A 7 -7.61 13.18 -7.30
CA LEU A 7 -7.59 12.27 -8.43
C LEU A 7 -7.39 10.84 -7.91
N TRP A 8 -8.24 9.90 -8.29
CA TRP A 8 -8.14 8.52 -7.83
C TRP A 8 -7.40 7.66 -8.85
N VAL A 9 -6.22 7.14 -8.47
CA VAL A 9 -5.46 6.18 -9.31
C VAL A 9 -5.74 4.76 -8.82
N GLY A 10 -6.25 3.89 -9.69
CA GLY A 10 -6.71 2.56 -9.26
C GLY A 10 -6.78 1.53 -10.38
N TRP A 11 -6.71 0.25 -10.01
CA TRP A 11 -6.96 -0.85 -10.95
C TRP A 11 -8.47 -0.97 -11.24
N THR A 12 -8.83 -1.24 -12.49
CA THR A 12 -10.22 -1.35 -12.95
C THR A 12 -10.96 -2.61 -12.50
N GLY A 13 -10.28 -3.55 -11.84
CA GLY A 13 -10.86 -4.81 -11.38
C GLY A 13 -11.03 -5.87 -12.48
N ALA A 14 -10.72 -5.55 -13.73
CA ALA A 14 -10.85 -6.45 -14.87
C ALA A 14 -9.65 -6.33 -15.82
N PHE A 15 -9.33 -7.44 -16.51
CA PHE A 15 -8.37 -7.44 -17.61
C PHE A 15 -9.00 -6.77 -18.84
N VAL A 16 -8.27 -5.85 -19.44
CA VAL A 16 -8.67 -5.14 -20.67
C VAL A 16 -7.67 -5.47 -21.77
N SER A 17 -8.12 -6.22 -22.78
CA SER A 17 -7.25 -6.87 -23.76
C SER A 17 -6.74 -5.94 -24.87
N THR A 18 -7.50 -4.93 -25.28
CA THR A 18 -7.16 -4.05 -26.40
C THR A 18 -6.80 -2.65 -25.92
N LYS A 19 -5.84 -2.01 -26.61
CA LYS A 19 -5.45 -0.62 -26.34
C LYS A 19 -6.59 0.37 -26.57
N GLU A 20 -7.40 0.15 -27.61
CA GLU A 20 -8.57 0.96 -27.93
C GLU A 20 -9.56 1.00 -26.76
N SER A 21 -9.86 -0.16 -26.15
CA SER A 21 -10.73 -0.23 -24.99
C SER A 21 -10.08 0.37 -23.74
N GLN A 22 -8.76 0.25 -23.57
CA GLN A 22 -8.04 0.93 -22.49
C GLN A 22 -8.14 2.46 -22.62
N GLU A 23 -8.03 3.00 -23.83
CA GLU A 23 -8.15 4.44 -24.11
C GLU A 23 -9.59 4.93 -23.87
N GLU A 24 -10.59 4.19 -24.31
CA GLU A 24 -12.01 4.50 -24.06
C GLU A 24 -12.32 4.53 -22.56
N ILE A 25 -11.89 3.50 -21.82
CA ILE A 25 -12.08 3.41 -20.37
C ILE A 25 -11.34 4.56 -19.67
N LYS A 26 -10.11 4.87 -20.10
CA LYS A 26 -9.33 5.96 -19.54
C LYS A 26 -10.01 7.32 -19.73
N SER A 27 -10.53 7.63 -20.92
CA SER A 27 -11.26 8.87 -21.17
C SER A 27 -12.48 8.95 -20.27
N ARG A 28 -13.31 7.91 -20.26
CA ARG A 28 -14.55 7.89 -19.51
C ARG A 28 -14.33 8.04 -18.00
N LEU A 29 -13.36 7.33 -17.44
CA LEU A 29 -13.02 7.42 -16.01
C LEU A 29 -12.48 8.78 -15.60
N SER A 30 -11.69 9.40 -16.48
CA SER A 30 -11.17 10.75 -16.26
C SER A 30 -12.31 11.78 -16.28
N ASP A 31 -13.16 11.72 -17.30
CA ASP A 31 -14.20 12.73 -17.56
C ASP A 31 -15.38 12.66 -16.58
N GLU A 32 -15.81 11.44 -16.20
CA GLU A 32 -16.99 11.24 -15.34
C GLU A 32 -16.66 11.18 -13.84
N PHE A 33 -15.46 10.71 -13.46
CA PHE A 33 -15.16 10.34 -12.08
C PHE A 33 -13.86 10.91 -11.52
N ASN A 34 -13.05 11.62 -12.31
CA ASN A 34 -11.71 12.06 -11.92
C ASN A 34 -10.82 10.88 -11.47
N ASN A 35 -10.91 9.78 -12.23
CA ASN A 35 -10.18 8.54 -11.97
C ASN A 35 -9.16 8.26 -13.08
N VAL A 36 -7.98 7.78 -12.71
CA VAL A 36 -6.96 7.29 -13.65
C VAL A 36 -6.81 5.78 -13.49
N PRO A 37 -7.16 4.97 -14.51
CA PRO A 37 -7.01 3.54 -14.43
C PRO A 37 -5.55 3.09 -14.55
N VAL A 38 -5.20 2.06 -13.77
CA VAL A 38 -4.00 1.26 -13.94
C VAL A 38 -4.42 -0.07 -14.55
N PHE A 39 -3.85 -0.42 -15.70
CA PHE A 39 -4.13 -1.67 -16.38
C PHE A 39 -3.05 -2.70 -16.05
N LEU A 40 -3.47 -3.87 -15.58
CA LEU A 40 -2.61 -5.01 -15.30
C LEU A 40 -2.93 -6.14 -16.28
N THR A 41 -1.94 -6.97 -16.62
CA THR A 41 -2.21 -8.22 -17.34
C THR A 41 -2.98 -9.16 -16.43
N GLU A 42 -3.79 -10.06 -17.01
CA GLU A 42 -4.55 -11.06 -16.25
C GLU A 42 -3.66 -11.87 -15.31
N SER A 43 -2.51 -12.33 -15.80
CA SER A 43 -1.52 -13.09 -15.02
C SER A 43 -0.94 -12.30 -13.84
N VAL A 44 -0.65 -11.02 -14.03
CA VAL A 44 -0.14 -10.17 -12.95
C VAL A 44 -1.24 -9.90 -11.95
N ALA A 45 -2.44 -9.53 -12.41
CA ALA A 45 -3.58 -9.22 -11.55
C ALA A 45 -3.94 -10.39 -10.63
N ASP A 46 -4.03 -11.62 -11.17
CA ASP A 46 -4.36 -12.80 -10.37
C ASP A 46 -3.27 -13.11 -9.31
N LEU A 47 -2.01 -13.19 -9.72
CA LEU A 47 -0.89 -13.50 -8.80
C LEU A 47 -0.65 -12.39 -7.77
N PHE A 48 -0.90 -11.14 -8.12
CA PHE A 48 -0.80 -9.98 -7.24
C PHE A 48 -1.97 -9.92 -6.25
N TYR A 49 -3.20 -9.85 -6.75
CA TYR A 49 -4.38 -9.55 -5.96
C TYR A 49 -4.86 -10.79 -5.21
N ASN A 50 -5.10 -11.89 -5.92
CA ASN A 50 -5.53 -13.14 -5.27
C ASN A 50 -4.34 -13.80 -4.56
N GLY A 51 -3.21 -13.98 -5.24
CA GLY A 51 -2.07 -14.72 -4.72
C GLY A 51 -1.29 -14.04 -3.59
N PHE A 52 -0.82 -12.80 -3.77
CA PHE A 52 -0.02 -12.15 -2.73
C PHE A 52 -0.88 -11.37 -1.73
N CYS A 53 -1.81 -10.54 -2.21
CA CYS A 53 -2.59 -9.68 -1.34
C CYS A 53 -3.60 -10.49 -0.51
N ASN A 54 -4.43 -11.31 -1.14
CA ASN A 54 -5.54 -11.99 -0.44
C ASN A 54 -5.15 -13.35 0.18
N ASP A 55 -4.23 -14.11 -0.40
CA ASP A 55 -3.80 -15.40 0.16
C ASP A 55 -2.63 -15.29 1.16
N ILE A 56 -1.86 -14.19 1.15
CA ILE A 56 -0.69 -14.00 2.03
C ILE A 56 -0.83 -12.80 2.97
N LEU A 57 -0.91 -11.57 2.44
CA LEU A 57 -0.90 -10.37 3.29
C LEU A 57 -2.15 -10.28 4.16
N TRP A 58 -3.33 -10.49 3.57
CA TRP A 58 -4.59 -10.37 4.28
C TRP A 58 -4.69 -11.34 5.47
N PRO A 59 -4.47 -12.67 5.33
CA PRO A 59 -4.55 -13.57 6.47
C PRO A 59 -3.47 -13.26 7.52
N LEU A 60 -2.24 -12.93 7.09
CA LEU A 60 -1.14 -12.55 7.98
C LEU A 60 -1.50 -11.34 8.86
N PHE A 61 -2.05 -10.29 8.25
CA PHE A 61 -2.39 -9.05 8.95
C PHE A 61 -3.57 -9.21 9.89
N HIS A 62 -4.42 -10.20 9.64
CA HIS A 62 -5.59 -10.51 10.47
C HIS A 62 -5.35 -11.63 11.49
N TYR A 63 -4.09 -12.05 11.70
CA TYR A 63 -3.74 -13.17 12.58
C TYR A 63 -4.48 -14.46 12.24
N VAL A 64 -4.96 -14.58 11.00
CA VAL A 64 -5.48 -15.83 10.49
C VAL A 64 -4.26 -16.69 10.21
N PRO A 65 -4.20 -17.93 10.72
CA PRO A 65 -3.13 -18.84 10.36
C PRO A 65 -3.02 -18.85 8.84
N LEU A 66 -1.86 -18.43 8.31
CA LEU A 66 -1.61 -18.54 6.89
C LEU A 66 -1.98 -19.96 6.48
N PRO A 67 -2.61 -20.18 5.33
CA PRO A 67 -2.92 -21.52 4.88
C PRO A 67 -1.60 -22.25 4.62
N VAL A 68 -1.04 -22.82 5.68
CA VAL A 68 0.20 -23.56 5.83
C VAL A 68 -0.27 -24.54 6.89
N LEU A 69 -0.92 -25.64 6.51
CA LEU A 69 -0.28 -26.90 6.13
C LEU A 69 -1.24 -27.63 5.16
N ASN A 70 -0.74 -28.19 4.05
CA ASN A 70 -1.40 -29.40 3.53
C ASN A 70 -1.01 -30.57 4.46
N THR A 71 -1.55 -31.77 4.25
CA THR A 71 -1.26 -32.97 5.08
C THR A 71 0.23 -33.36 5.21
N GLN A 72 1.14 -32.66 4.53
CA GLN A 72 2.60 -32.84 4.55
C GLN A 72 3.37 -31.63 5.11
N GLY A 73 2.68 -30.54 5.49
CA GLY A 73 3.26 -29.47 6.28
C GLY A 73 4.03 -28.36 5.54
N GLU A 74 3.96 -28.30 4.21
CA GLU A 74 4.64 -27.26 3.42
C GLU A 74 3.65 -26.48 2.55
N ARG A 75 3.54 -25.15 2.75
CA ARG A 75 3.30 -24.22 1.64
C ARG A 75 4.53 -23.34 1.53
N LYS A 76 5.35 -23.59 0.51
CA LYS A 76 6.48 -22.71 0.18
C LYS A 76 5.92 -21.40 -0.33
N PHE A 77 6.39 -20.29 0.22
CA PHE A 77 6.20 -18.96 -0.36
C PHE A 77 6.59 -19.02 -1.85
N ASP A 78 5.63 -18.84 -2.76
CA ASP A 78 5.91 -18.84 -4.19
C ASP A 78 6.52 -17.49 -4.58
N PRO A 79 7.80 -17.44 -5.03
CA PRO A 79 8.44 -16.19 -5.44
C PRO A 79 7.72 -15.47 -6.58
N LYS A 80 6.85 -16.17 -7.35
CA LYS A 80 6.03 -15.57 -8.40
C LYS A 80 5.03 -14.56 -7.84
N PHE A 81 4.45 -14.82 -6.66
CA PHE A 81 3.52 -13.88 -6.02
C PHE A 81 4.22 -12.57 -5.69
N TRP A 82 5.41 -12.65 -5.10
CA TRP A 82 6.23 -11.46 -4.83
C TRP A 82 6.63 -10.72 -6.10
N THR A 83 6.99 -11.46 -7.14
CA THR A 83 7.35 -10.86 -8.43
C THR A 83 6.16 -10.11 -9.04
N ALA A 84 4.98 -10.72 -9.06
CA ALA A 84 3.75 -10.08 -9.53
C ALA A 84 3.38 -8.86 -8.68
N TYR A 85 3.55 -8.93 -7.36
CA TYR A 85 3.33 -7.80 -6.46
C TYR A 85 4.21 -6.59 -6.77
N ARG A 86 5.50 -6.84 -7.01
CA ARG A 86 6.44 -5.78 -7.43
C ARG A 86 6.09 -5.22 -8.81
N VAL A 87 5.71 -6.07 -9.77
CA VAL A 87 5.29 -5.63 -11.10
C VAL A 87 4.05 -4.75 -11.02
N ALA A 88 3.02 -5.17 -10.27
CA ALA A 88 1.81 -4.38 -10.07
C ALA A 88 2.14 -3.00 -9.44
N ASN A 89 2.91 -2.97 -8.35
CA ASN A 89 3.33 -1.72 -7.72
C ASN A 89 4.15 -0.82 -8.69
N SER A 90 4.96 -1.41 -9.57
CA SER A 90 5.68 -0.67 -10.62
C SER A 90 4.75 -0.08 -11.68
N GLU A 91 3.69 -0.78 -12.10
CA GLU A 91 2.70 -0.22 -13.03
C GLU A 91 1.94 0.96 -12.40
N PHE A 92 1.58 0.86 -11.12
CA PHE A 92 1.02 2.00 -10.38
C PHE A 92 2.00 3.19 -10.35
N ALA A 93 3.27 2.95 -10.02
CA ALA A 93 4.29 3.99 -9.98
C ALA A 93 4.48 4.69 -11.33
N LYS A 94 4.48 3.93 -12.45
CA LYS A 94 4.58 4.48 -13.81
C LYS A 94 3.41 5.41 -14.13
N VAL A 95 2.18 5.00 -13.83
CA VAL A 95 0.99 5.81 -14.09
C VAL A 95 1.03 7.10 -13.27
N ILE A 96 1.32 7.00 -11.97
CA ILE A 96 1.40 8.18 -11.09
C ILE A 96 2.51 9.14 -11.55
N THR A 97 3.69 8.62 -11.88
CA THR A 97 4.82 9.43 -12.37
C THR A 97 4.47 10.15 -13.66
N SER A 98 3.65 9.55 -14.53
CA SER A 98 3.26 10.16 -15.82
C SER A 98 2.28 11.35 -15.69
N ILE A 99 1.57 11.46 -14.57
CA ILE A 99 0.55 12.49 -14.34
C ILE A 99 0.92 13.47 -13.22
N TYR A 100 1.95 13.15 -12.43
CA TYR A 100 2.40 13.96 -11.30
C TYR A 100 2.85 15.36 -11.74
N GLN A 101 2.43 16.36 -10.98
CA GLN A 101 2.93 17.72 -11.08
C GLN A 101 3.74 18.10 -9.83
N PRO A 102 4.84 18.86 -9.97
CA PRO A 102 5.63 19.31 -8.82
C PRO A 102 4.77 20.00 -7.77
N GLY A 103 4.77 19.45 -6.56
CA GLY A 103 3.99 19.96 -5.43
C GLY A 103 2.74 19.14 -5.11
N ASP A 104 2.34 18.19 -5.96
CA ASP A 104 1.24 17.27 -5.67
C ASP A 104 1.52 16.45 -4.40
N LEU A 105 0.44 16.03 -3.74
CA LEU A 105 0.47 15.11 -2.61
C LEU A 105 -0.06 13.75 -3.05
N VAL A 106 0.75 12.71 -2.90
CA VAL A 106 0.33 11.34 -3.23
C VAL A 106 -0.01 10.59 -1.96
N TRP A 107 -1.26 10.15 -1.82
CA TRP A 107 -1.70 9.37 -0.66
C TRP A 107 -1.97 7.91 -1.06
N VAL A 108 -1.03 7.04 -0.73
CA VAL A 108 -1.06 5.59 -0.99
C VAL A 108 -1.95 4.90 0.03
N GLN A 109 -2.81 3.99 -0.45
CA GLN A 109 -3.80 3.31 0.37
C GLN A 109 -3.54 1.80 0.40
N ASP A 110 -3.43 1.27 1.61
CA ASP A 110 -3.55 -0.13 1.99
C ASP A 110 -2.43 -1.11 1.58
N TYR A 111 -2.53 -2.34 2.08
CA TYR A 111 -1.50 -3.40 1.98
C TYR A 111 -1.17 -3.82 0.53
N HIS A 112 -2.03 -3.51 -0.43
CA HIS A 112 -1.81 -3.78 -1.85
C HIS A 112 -0.62 -2.99 -2.43
N LEU A 113 -0.31 -1.82 -1.86
CA LEU A 113 0.61 -0.85 -2.44
C LEU A 113 1.75 -0.46 -1.48
N MET A 114 2.18 -1.37 -0.60
CA MET A 114 3.23 -1.10 0.38
C MET A 114 4.61 -0.80 -0.25
N MET A 115 4.85 -1.23 -1.49
CA MET A 115 6.10 -0.92 -2.22
C MET A 115 6.02 0.38 -3.02
N LEU A 116 4.83 0.97 -3.15
CA LEU A 116 4.63 2.13 -3.99
C LEU A 116 5.38 3.38 -3.50
N PRO A 117 5.46 3.72 -2.19
CA PRO A 117 6.17 4.91 -1.76
C PRO A 117 7.65 4.92 -2.16
N SER A 118 8.34 3.78 -2.04
CA SER A 118 9.74 3.65 -2.44
C SER A 118 9.95 3.80 -3.95
N LEU A 119 9.08 3.18 -4.75
CA LEU A 119 9.13 3.30 -6.21
C LEU A 119 8.88 4.75 -6.67
N LEU A 120 7.97 5.45 -6.01
CA LEU A 120 7.70 6.86 -6.30
C LEU A 120 8.88 7.76 -5.95
N ARG A 121 9.48 7.60 -4.76
CA ARG A 121 10.64 8.41 -4.35
C ARG A 121 11.87 8.14 -5.21
N GLN A 122 12.06 6.91 -5.70
CA GLN A 122 13.10 6.59 -6.68
C GLN A 122 12.89 7.30 -8.02
N ALA A 123 11.64 7.45 -8.46
CA ALA A 123 11.32 8.15 -9.71
C ALA A 123 11.33 9.68 -9.56
N ILE A 124 10.89 10.18 -8.39
CA ILE A 124 10.71 11.60 -8.08
C ILE A 124 11.22 11.84 -6.66
N PRO A 125 12.51 12.21 -6.49
CA PRO A 125 13.15 12.31 -5.16
C PRO A 125 12.44 13.21 -4.14
N ASP A 126 11.87 14.33 -4.59
CA ASP A 126 11.19 15.32 -3.74
C ASP A 126 9.67 15.09 -3.63
N ILE A 127 9.17 13.91 -3.99
CA ILE A 127 7.74 13.61 -3.93
C ILE A 127 7.25 13.58 -2.48
N ARG A 128 6.08 14.18 -2.22
CA ARG A 128 5.43 14.11 -0.92
C ARG A 128 4.43 12.95 -0.90
N THR A 129 4.72 11.94 -0.08
CA THR A 129 3.95 10.70 -0.03
C THR A 129 3.41 10.42 1.37
N GLY A 130 2.10 10.18 1.46
CA GLY A 130 1.46 9.56 2.61
C GLY A 130 1.15 8.10 2.33
N PHE A 131 1.19 7.23 3.34
CA PHE A 131 0.71 5.86 3.29
C PHE A 131 -0.27 5.63 4.43
N PHE A 132 -1.39 4.97 4.17
CA PHE A 132 -2.34 4.60 5.23
C PHE A 132 -2.73 3.12 5.11
N LEU A 133 -2.58 2.37 6.20
CA LEU A 133 -2.97 0.96 6.27
C LEU A 133 -4.37 0.82 6.85
N HIS A 134 -5.30 0.24 6.08
CA HIS A 134 -6.70 0.06 6.50
C HIS A 134 -6.92 -1.22 7.31
N THR A 135 -5.97 -2.14 7.20
CA THR A 135 -5.96 -3.39 7.96
C THR A 135 -5.19 -3.23 9.26
N PRO A 136 -5.32 -4.17 10.22
CA PRO A 136 -4.41 -4.23 11.34
C PRO A 136 -2.97 -4.42 10.86
N PHE A 137 -2.01 -3.87 11.60
CA PHE A 137 -0.62 -4.28 11.46
C PHE A 137 -0.31 -5.37 12.49
N PRO A 138 0.16 -6.56 12.08
CA PRO A 138 0.37 -7.66 12.99
C PRO A 138 1.60 -7.44 13.86
N SER A 139 1.70 -8.16 14.98
CA SER A 139 2.88 -8.09 15.86
C SER A 139 4.15 -8.45 15.09
N SER A 140 5.30 -7.92 15.54
CA SER A 140 6.57 -8.15 14.86
C SER A 140 6.93 -9.63 14.74
N ASP A 141 6.50 -10.47 15.68
CA ASP A 141 6.72 -11.92 15.64
C ASP A 141 5.94 -12.57 14.49
N VAL A 142 4.67 -12.20 14.33
CA VAL A 142 3.83 -12.69 13.22
C VAL A 142 4.35 -12.15 11.89
N PHE A 143 4.61 -10.85 11.81
CA PHE A 143 5.09 -10.21 10.57
C PHE A 143 6.43 -10.80 10.10
N SER A 144 7.32 -11.18 11.03
CA SER A 144 8.64 -11.75 10.72
C SER A 144 8.61 -13.12 10.04
N VAL A 145 7.46 -13.79 9.99
CA VAL A 145 7.29 -15.06 9.24
C VAL A 145 7.36 -14.83 7.73
N LEU A 146 7.05 -13.62 7.25
CA LEU A 146 7.02 -13.32 5.83
C LEU A 146 8.45 -13.15 5.26
N PRO A 147 8.86 -13.92 4.24
CA PRO A 147 10.22 -13.84 3.69
C PRO A 147 10.61 -12.47 3.12
N VAL A 148 9.62 -11.67 2.73
CA VAL A 148 9.79 -10.33 2.14
C VAL A 148 9.40 -9.20 3.10
N ALA A 149 9.28 -9.50 4.40
CA ALA A 149 8.91 -8.54 5.45
C ALA A 149 9.76 -7.26 5.42
N SER A 150 11.09 -7.41 5.39
CA SER A 150 12.02 -6.27 5.37
C SER A 150 11.86 -5.40 4.12
N SER A 151 11.58 -6.01 2.96
CA SER A 151 11.33 -5.29 1.72
C SER A 151 10.06 -4.44 1.79
N LEU A 152 8.98 -4.99 2.36
CA LEU A 152 7.72 -4.26 2.53
C LEU A 152 7.87 -3.09 3.52
N LEU A 153 8.57 -3.29 4.64
CA LEU A 153 8.84 -2.21 5.59
C LEU A 153 9.64 -1.09 4.94
N ARG A 154 10.72 -1.43 4.21
CA ARG A 154 11.50 -0.43 3.46
C ARG A 154 10.64 0.27 2.40
N GLY A 155 9.74 -0.45 1.74
CA GLY A 155 8.78 0.12 0.80
C GLY A 155 7.93 1.23 1.42
N VAL A 156 7.35 0.96 2.60
CA VAL A 156 6.47 1.90 3.31
C VAL A 156 7.24 3.05 3.96
N LEU A 157 8.45 2.79 4.48
CA LEU A 157 9.28 3.78 5.17
C LEU A 157 9.72 4.95 4.27
N GLU A 158 9.65 4.79 2.94
CA GLU A 158 9.88 5.89 1.99
C GLU A 158 8.70 6.87 1.90
N ALA A 159 7.62 6.66 2.66
CA ALA A 159 6.57 7.65 2.88
C ALA A 159 6.99 8.71 3.92
N ASP A 160 6.54 9.95 3.76
CA ASP A 160 6.75 11.03 4.74
C ASP A 160 5.86 10.87 5.96
N LEU A 161 4.64 10.34 5.75
CA LEU A 161 3.66 10.07 6.80
C LEU A 161 3.03 8.68 6.59
N ILE A 162 3.10 7.86 7.62
CA ILE A 162 2.50 6.53 7.70
C ILE A 162 1.37 6.59 8.74
N GLY A 163 0.16 6.24 8.34
CA GLY A 163 -1.02 6.27 9.19
C GLY A 163 -1.59 4.88 9.45
N PHE A 164 -2.08 4.69 10.69
CA PHE A 164 -2.80 3.50 11.13
C PHE A 164 -4.10 3.88 11.86
N HIS A 165 -5.02 2.94 12.00
CA HIS A 165 -6.27 3.17 12.75
C HIS A 165 -6.07 3.32 14.26
N THR A 166 -5.16 2.55 14.86
CA THR A 166 -4.99 2.46 16.32
C THR A 166 -3.53 2.61 16.72
N TYR A 167 -3.32 2.95 17.99
CA TYR A 167 -1.98 2.98 18.59
C TYR A 167 -1.29 1.62 18.51
N ASP A 168 -2.01 0.53 18.74
CA ASP A 168 -1.43 -0.82 18.77
C ASP A 168 -0.85 -1.21 17.40
N TYR A 169 -1.53 -0.86 16.31
CA TYR A 169 -1.05 -1.15 14.96
C TYR A 169 0.22 -0.34 14.65
N ALA A 170 0.24 0.95 14.98
CA ALA A 170 1.41 1.79 14.85
C ALA A 170 2.59 1.28 15.69
N HIS A 171 2.32 0.87 16.94
CA HIS A 171 3.34 0.32 17.83
C HIS A 171 3.93 -1.00 17.29
N HIS A 172 3.09 -1.90 16.76
CA HIS A 172 3.57 -3.12 16.13
C HIS A 172 4.43 -2.85 14.89
N PHE A 173 4.06 -1.85 14.07
CA PHE A 173 4.87 -1.41 12.94
C PHE A 173 6.25 -0.91 13.39
N LEU A 174 6.31 -0.01 14.38
CA LEU A 174 7.57 0.50 14.94
C LEU A 174 8.44 -0.65 15.51
N SER A 175 7.82 -1.60 16.22
CA SER A 175 8.49 -2.80 16.72
C SER A 175 9.06 -3.66 15.59
N ALA A 176 8.34 -3.81 14.48
CA ALA A 176 8.80 -4.55 13.32
C ALA A 176 9.97 -3.83 12.62
N CYS A 177 9.91 -2.50 12.46
CA CYS A 177 11.01 -1.71 11.93
C CYS A 177 12.29 -1.85 12.78
N SER A 178 12.17 -1.71 14.10
CA SER A 178 13.31 -1.84 15.00
C SER A 178 13.90 -3.25 14.97
N ARG A 179 13.06 -4.30 15.06
CA ARG A 179 13.51 -5.70 15.14
C ARG A 179 14.05 -6.25 13.82
N LEU A 180 13.44 -5.90 12.68
CA LEU A 180 13.78 -6.48 11.37
C LEU A 180 14.76 -5.65 10.56
N LEU A 181 14.82 -4.34 10.80
CA LEU A 181 15.69 -3.42 10.05
C LEU A 181 16.78 -2.78 10.92
N GLY A 182 16.73 -2.95 12.26
CA GLY A 182 17.68 -2.33 13.16
C GLY A 182 17.54 -0.81 13.29
N LEU A 183 16.40 -0.25 12.86
CA LEU A 183 16.19 1.20 12.83
C LEU A 183 15.79 1.77 14.19
N GLU A 184 16.24 2.98 14.47
CA GLU A 184 15.81 3.74 15.64
C GLU A 184 14.38 4.25 15.45
N CYS A 185 13.51 3.85 16.36
CA CYS A 185 12.09 4.17 16.34
C CYS A 185 11.72 5.03 17.55
N SER A 186 10.90 6.04 17.33
CA SER A 186 10.31 6.87 18.38
C SER A 186 8.79 6.89 18.27
N HIS A 187 8.11 7.46 19.27
CA HIS A 187 6.66 7.68 19.19
C HIS A 187 6.22 8.59 18.02
N LYS A 188 7.16 9.34 17.42
CA LYS A 188 6.88 10.23 16.28
C LYS A 188 7.04 9.54 14.93
N GLY A 189 7.77 8.43 14.86
CA GLY A 189 8.18 7.83 13.61
C GLY A 189 9.52 7.12 13.66
N VAL A 190 10.03 6.80 12.48
CA VAL A 190 11.25 6.01 12.26
C VAL A 190 12.31 6.87 11.58
N ASP A 191 13.51 6.88 12.14
CA ASP A 191 14.68 7.47 11.51
C ASP A 191 15.29 6.47 10.53
N CYS A 192 15.25 6.78 9.24
CA CYS A 192 15.78 5.91 8.18
C CYS A 192 17.24 6.23 7.83
N SER A 193 17.90 7.15 8.56
CA SER A 193 19.30 7.54 8.33
C SER A 193 20.32 6.62 8.99
N SER A 194 19.92 5.85 10.00
CA SER A 194 20.82 5.14 10.93
C SER A 194 20.90 3.62 10.72
N GLY A 195 20.25 3.06 9.70
CA GLY A 195 20.26 1.62 9.42
C GLY A 195 21.48 1.13 8.64
N ASP A 196 21.79 -0.17 8.75
CA ASP A 196 22.93 -0.84 8.11
C ASP A 196 23.17 -0.35 6.67
N SER A 197 24.36 0.24 6.50
CA SER A 197 24.77 1.11 5.39
C SER A 197 25.03 0.39 4.06
N GLU A 198 24.49 -0.81 3.85
CA GLU A 198 24.75 -1.59 2.62
C GLU A 198 23.72 -1.36 1.50
N VAL A 199 22.60 -0.66 1.74
CA VAL A 199 21.46 -0.71 0.78
C VAL A 199 20.81 0.62 0.38
N SER A 200 21.23 1.79 0.87
CA SER A 200 20.58 3.03 0.39
C SER A 200 21.54 4.19 0.14
N GLU A 201 21.71 4.51 -1.15
CA GLU A 201 22.24 5.81 -1.63
C GLU A 201 21.21 6.94 -1.45
N GLN A 202 20.05 6.69 -0.83
CA GLN A 202 19.00 7.69 -0.65
C GLN A 202 19.35 8.63 0.51
N LEU A 203 18.88 9.87 0.38
CA LEU A 203 19.06 10.92 1.38
C LEU A 203 18.49 10.49 2.75
N PRO A 204 19.07 10.97 3.86
CA PRO A 204 18.53 10.74 5.19
C PRO A 204 17.07 11.19 5.26
N HIS A 205 16.19 10.28 5.69
CA HIS A 205 14.75 10.45 5.68
C HIS A 205 14.15 10.10 7.05
N PHE A 206 13.17 10.86 7.51
CA PHE A 206 12.40 10.54 8.71
C PHE A 206 10.94 10.31 8.32
N SER A 207 10.45 9.10 8.58
CA SER A 207 9.08 8.72 8.28
C SER A 207 8.21 8.90 9.52
N HIS A 208 7.27 9.84 9.47
CA HIS A 208 6.36 10.09 10.59
C HIS A 208 5.33 8.98 10.71
N VAL A 209 4.99 8.57 11.94
CA VAL A 209 3.95 7.59 12.20
C VAL A 209 2.82 8.24 13.00
N GLY A 210 1.59 8.11 12.50
CA GLY A 210 0.40 8.72 13.08
C GLY A 210 -0.79 7.78 13.20
N ILE A 211 -1.76 8.18 14.01
CA ILE A 211 -2.97 7.42 14.32
C ILE A 211 -4.19 8.20 13.84
N PHE A 212 -4.90 7.66 12.86
CA PHE A 212 -6.04 8.30 12.21
C PHE A 212 -7.18 7.27 12.05
N PRO A 213 -8.05 7.11 13.06
CA PRO A 213 -9.20 6.21 12.95
C PRO A 213 -10.15 6.71 11.87
N ILE A 214 -10.50 5.85 10.90
CA ILE A 214 -11.39 6.21 9.82
C ILE A 214 -12.85 6.25 10.31
N GLY A 215 -13.63 7.16 9.74
CA GLY A 215 -15.06 7.28 10.01
C GLY A 215 -15.88 7.19 8.72
N ILE A 216 -17.19 7.35 8.87
CA ILE A 216 -18.16 7.44 7.77
C ILE A 216 -18.79 8.84 7.75
N ASP A 217 -19.62 9.14 6.76
CA ASP A 217 -20.58 10.26 6.84
C ASP A 217 -21.94 9.76 7.37
N PRO A 218 -22.25 9.94 8.67
CA PRO A 218 -23.51 9.45 9.25
C PRO A 218 -24.73 10.19 8.70
N SER A 219 -24.54 11.42 8.21
CA SER A 219 -25.62 12.28 7.73
C SER A 219 -26.29 11.70 6.49
N SER A 220 -25.51 11.08 5.59
CA SER A 220 -26.00 10.40 4.40
C SER A 220 -26.97 9.25 4.75
N PHE A 221 -26.65 8.46 5.77
CA PHE A 221 -27.49 7.37 6.26
C PHE A 221 -28.78 7.88 6.92
N HIS A 222 -28.69 8.93 7.74
CA HIS A 222 -29.89 9.55 8.33
C HIS A 222 -30.87 10.05 7.26
N LYS A 223 -30.36 10.75 6.24
CA LYS A 223 -31.20 11.22 5.11
C LYS A 223 -31.87 10.08 4.35
N ALA A 224 -31.15 8.96 4.13
CA ALA A 224 -31.68 7.80 3.42
C ALA A 224 -32.80 7.07 4.20
N LEU A 225 -32.79 7.14 5.53
CA LEU A 225 -33.87 6.61 6.38
C LEU A 225 -35.14 7.46 6.28
N GLU A 226 -34.99 8.78 6.25
CA GLU A 226 -36.12 9.73 6.13
C GLU A 226 -36.82 9.63 4.77
N THR A 227 -36.11 9.27 3.70
CA THR A 227 -36.70 9.15 2.34
C THR A 227 -37.52 7.88 2.11
N LYS A 228 -37.50 6.93 3.05
CA LYS A 228 -38.28 5.68 2.99
C LYS A 228 -39.51 5.66 3.91
N ALA A 229 -39.81 6.77 4.59
CA ALA A 229 -41.01 6.97 5.40
C ALA A 229 -42.00 7.89 4.67
#